data_AF-A0A067TFJ3-F1
#
_entry.id   AF-A0A067TFJ3-F1
#
_cell.length_a   1.000
_cell.length_b   1.000
_cell.length_c   1.000
_cell.angle_alpha   90.00
_cell.angle_beta   90.00
_cell.angle_gamma   90.00
#
_symmetry.space_group_name_H-M   'P 1'
#
loop_
_entity.id
_entity.type
_entity.pdbx_description
1 polymer ?
#
loop_
_entity_poly.entity_id
_entity_poly.type
_entity_poly.pdbx_seq_one_letter_code
_entity_poly.pdbx_strand_id
1 'polypeptide(L)'
;DISAFAATKKKYKPVSQKVRPVYTELPQKFRIIRNITGDPLADLPTLNPNPPEFKPTGRYTEERMKPFDAAHPTGFLWPEERKLLHHSMTLHQDGFAWNDTERGHFREDFFPPVEIPVIPHK
;
A
#
# COMPACT_ATOMS: atom_id res chain seq x y z
N ASP A 1 -42.44 -9.43 7.14
CA ASP A 1 -42.80 -9.62 5.72
C ASP A 1 -41.60 -9.55 4.79
N ILE A 2 -41.05 -10.72 4.45
CA ILE A 2 -39.92 -10.90 3.53
C ILE A 2 -40.42 -11.04 2.07
N SER A 3 -41.74 -11.04 1.86
CA SER A 3 -42.36 -11.39 0.57
C SER A 3 -42.27 -10.31 -0.51
N ALA A 4 -41.91 -9.06 -0.17
CA ALA A 4 -41.82 -7.98 -1.16
C ALA A 4 -40.56 -8.08 -2.05
N PHE A 5 -39.50 -8.77 -1.61
CA PHE A 5 -38.25 -8.86 -2.38
C PHE A 5 -38.23 -9.99 -3.40
N ALA A 6 -39.09 -11.01 -3.26
CA ALA A 6 -39.07 -12.21 -4.11
C ALA A 6 -39.93 -12.12 -5.39
N ALA A 7 -40.78 -11.09 -5.53
CA ALA A 7 -41.79 -11.01 -6.60
C ALA A 7 -41.42 -10.12 -7.79
N THR A 8 -40.23 -9.51 -7.83
CA THR A 8 -39.78 -8.76 -9.02
C THR A 8 -38.75 -9.57 -9.78
N LYS A 9 -39.20 -10.35 -10.77
CA LYS A 9 -38.32 -10.88 -11.82
C LYS A 9 -37.71 -9.66 -12.55
N LYS A 10 -36.53 -9.20 -12.12
CA LYS A 10 -35.83 -8.10 -12.76
C LYS A 10 -35.51 -8.53 -14.19
N LYS A 11 -36.21 -7.94 -15.16
CA LYS A 11 -36.00 -8.19 -16.59
C LYS A 11 -34.55 -7.83 -16.92
N TYR A 12 -33.81 -8.75 -17.54
CA TYR A 12 -32.42 -8.51 -17.92
C TYR A 12 -32.33 -7.26 -18.80
N LYS A 13 -31.38 -6.36 -18.52
CA LYS A 13 -31.24 -5.09 -19.25
C LYS A 13 -30.98 -5.40 -20.72
N PRO A 14 -31.85 -4.97 -21.65
CA PRO A 14 -31.67 -5.28 -23.07
C PRO A 14 -30.37 -4.65 -23.56
N VAL A 15 -29.70 -5.32 -24.49
CA VAL A 15 -28.36 -4.88 -24.98
C VAL A 15 -28.39 -3.47 -25.56
N SER A 16 -29.54 -3.06 -26.14
CA SER A 16 -29.78 -1.71 -26.68
C SER A 16 -29.80 -0.61 -25.62
N GLN A 17 -30.09 -0.94 -24.36
CA GLN A 17 -30.04 -0.02 -23.23
C GLN A 17 -28.72 -0.10 -22.45
N LYS A 18 -27.74 -0.88 -22.94
CA LYS A 18 -26.42 -0.98 -22.32
C LYS A 18 -25.62 0.29 -22.62
N VAL A 19 -25.45 1.14 -21.60
CA VAL A 19 -24.49 2.25 -21.65
C VAL A 19 -23.10 1.63 -21.58
N ARG A 20 -22.30 1.81 -22.64
CA ARG A 20 -20.89 1.46 -22.66
C ARG A 20 -20.10 2.72 -22.33
N PRO A 21 -19.18 2.69 -21.35
CA PRO A 21 -18.29 3.82 -21.14
C PRO A 21 -17.50 4.03 -22.44
N VAL A 22 -17.48 5.28 -22.91
CA VAL A 22 -16.65 5.66 -24.03
C VAL A 22 -15.23 5.80 -23.49
N TYR A 23 -14.29 5.05 -24.04
CA TYR A 23 -12.87 5.23 -23.75
C TYR A 23 -12.46 6.61 -24.26
N THR A 24 -12.37 7.57 -23.34
CA THR A 24 -11.91 8.93 -23.60
C THR A 24 -10.55 9.11 -22.93
N GLU A 25 -9.75 10.03 -23.45
CA GLU A 25 -8.45 10.36 -22.85
C GLU A 25 -8.67 11.02 -21.49
N LEU A 26 -7.90 10.60 -20.48
CA LEU A 26 -7.93 11.24 -19.16
C LEU A 26 -7.47 12.71 -19.31
N PRO A 27 -8.31 13.69 -18.95
CA PRO A 27 -7.93 15.09 -19.03
C PRO A 27 -6.60 15.35 -18.29
N GLN A 28 -5.73 16.17 -18.88
CA GLN A 28 -4.39 16.43 -18.36
C GLN A 28 -4.39 16.91 -16.91
N LYS A 29 -5.44 17.62 -16.47
CA LYS A 29 -5.62 18.06 -15.08
C LYS A 29 -5.71 16.93 -14.05
N PHE A 30 -6.11 15.72 -14.46
CA PHE A 30 -6.19 14.54 -13.59
C PHE A 30 -4.93 13.65 -13.67
N ARG A 31 -3.95 14.05 -14.50
CA ARG A 31 -2.73 13.27 -14.67
C ARG A 31 -1.83 13.49 -13.45
N ILE A 32 -1.32 12.39 -12.89
CA ILE A 32 -0.36 12.44 -11.80
C ILE A 32 0.96 13.02 -12.34
N ILE A 33 1.33 14.20 -11.86
CA ILE A 33 2.61 14.83 -12.14
C ILE A 33 3.58 14.38 -11.04
N ARG A 34 4.77 13.90 -11.45
CA ARG A 34 5.85 13.52 -10.52
C ARG A 34 6.90 14.62 -10.54
N ASN A 35 7.11 15.28 -9.41
CA ASN A 35 8.12 16.31 -9.26
C ASN A 35 9.12 15.93 -8.16
N ILE A 36 10.02 14.99 -8.46
CA ILE A 36 11.02 14.54 -7.49
C ILE A 36 12.04 15.68 -7.32
N THR A 37 11.96 16.38 -6.18
CA THR A 37 12.84 17.49 -5.84
C THR A 37 13.87 17.04 -4.80
N GLY A 38 15.17 17.24 -5.10
CA GLY A 38 16.25 16.76 -4.25
C GLY A 38 16.49 15.25 -4.33
N ASP A 39 17.37 14.73 -3.47
CA ASP A 39 17.65 13.29 -3.36
C ASP A 39 16.66 12.63 -2.39
N PRO A 40 15.77 11.72 -2.86
CA PRO A 40 14.81 11.05 -1.99
C PRO A 40 15.46 10.06 -1.01
N LEU A 41 16.72 9.70 -1.19
CA LEU A 41 17.43 8.72 -0.37
C LEU A 41 18.42 9.35 0.61
N ALA A 42 18.50 10.68 0.67
CA ALA A 42 19.48 11.39 1.51
C ALA A 42 19.38 11.02 3.00
N ASP A 43 18.15 10.80 3.50
CA ASP A 43 17.87 10.49 4.91
C ASP A 43 17.78 8.97 5.18
N LEU A 44 18.16 8.13 4.21
CA LEU A 44 18.06 6.68 4.36
C LEU A 44 19.04 6.20 5.45
N PRO A 45 18.56 5.49 6.50
CA PRO A 45 19.44 5.03 7.56
C PRO A 45 20.43 4.00 7.03
N THR A 46 21.70 4.17 7.41
CA THR A 46 22.78 3.26 7.01
C THR A 46 22.68 1.93 7.75
N LEU A 47 22.78 0.82 7.02
CA LEU A 47 22.82 -0.52 7.62
C LEU A 47 24.20 -0.82 8.20
N ASN A 48 24.23 -1.34 9.42
CA ASN A 48 25.45 -1.83 10.04
C ASN A 48 25.81 -3.22 9.48
N PRO A 49 27.04 -3.44 8.95
CA PRO A 49 27.50 -4.77 8.50
C PRO A 49 27.45 -5.85 9.59
N ASN A 50 27.55 -5.45 10.86
CA ASN A 50 27.41 -6.33 12.02
C ASN A 50 26.13 -5.95 12.79
N PRO A 51 24.96 -6.44 12.37
CA PRO A 51 23.69 -6.05 12.94
C PRO A 51 23.60 -6.48 14.42
N PRO A 52 23.04 -5.63 15.30
CA PRO A 52 22.78 -6.01 16.68
C PRO A 52 21.71 -7.10 16.76
N GLU A 53 21.61 -7.76 17.92
CA GLU A 53 20.47 -8.63 18.20
C GLU A 53 19.15 -7.86 18.13
N PHE A 54 18.11 -8.56 17.69
CA PHE A 54 16.78 -7.97 17.53
C PHE A 54 16.26 -7.41 18.86
N LYS A 55 15.81 -6.16 18.81
CA LYS A 55 15.11 -5.50 19.91
C LYS A 55 13.82 -4.88 19.37
N PRO A 56 12.66 -5.18 19.97
CA PRO A 56 11.39 -4.55 19.62
C PRO A 56 11.51 -3.04 19.66
N THR A 57 11.20 -2.38 18.55
CA THR A 57 11.36 -0.93 18.40
C THR A 57 10.12 -0.38 17.73
N GLY A 58 9.43 0.53 18.42
CA GLY A 58 8.19 1.20 18.01
C GLY A 58 7.20 0.28 17.29
N ARG A 59 7.10 0.39 15.96
CA ARG A 59 6.15 -0.39 15.14
C ARG A 59 6.63 -1.81 14.86
N TYR A 60 7.91 -2.14 15.00
CA TYR A 60 8.40 -3.49 14.73
C TYR A 60 8.54 -4.28 16.04
N THR A 61 7.51 -5.04 16.38
CA THR A 61 7.38 -5.83 17.61
C THR A 61 7.73 -7.31 17.40
N GLU A 62 7.93 -8.06 18.48
CA GLU A 62 8.10 -9.52 18.42
C GLU A 62 6.95 -10.23 17.72
N GLU A 63 5.72 -9.76 17.92
CA GLU A 63 4.52 -10.32 17.30
C GLU A 63 4.52 -10.16 15.78
N ARG A 64 5.18 -9.11 15.26
CA ARG A 64 5.35 -8.85 13.82
C ARG A 64 6.57 -9.60 13.26
N MET A 65 7.60 -9.81 14.09
CA MET A 65 8.80 -10.55 13.73
C MET A 65 8.56 -12.08 13.64
N LYS A 66 7.84 -12.69 14.57
CA LYS A 66 7.62 -14.16 14.58
C LYS A 66 6.94 -14.71 13.31
N PRO A 67 5.85 -14.10 12.77
CA PRO A 67 5.26 -14.53 11.51
C PRO A 67 6.19 -14.32 10.32
N PHE A 68 7.02 -13.26 10.36
CA PHE A 68 8.03 -13.02 9.34
C PHE A 68 9.05 -14.18 9.31
N ASP A 69 9.57 -14.59 10.47
CA ASP A 69 10.47 -15.74 10.56
C ASP A 69 9.81 -17.06 10.15
N ALA A 70 8.53 -17.25 10.50
CA ALA A 70 7.77 -18.43 10.09
C ALA A 70 7.57 -18.51 8.58
N ALA A 71 7.41 -17.36 7.91
CA ALA A 71 7.29 -17.28 6.45
C ALA A 71 8.61 -17.57 5.72
N HIS A 72 9.75 -17.42 6.39
CA HIS A 72 11.07 -17.67 5.82
C HIS A 72 11.71 -18.89 6.51
N PRO A 73 11.42 -20.12 6.06
CA PRO A 73 11.99 -21.32 6.64
C PRO A 73 13.52 -21.36 6.45
N THR A 74 14.17 -22.17 7.28
CA THR A 74 15.63 -22.37 7.25
C THR A 74 16.11 -22.83 5.88
N GLY A 75 17.16 -22.21 5.37
CA GLY A 75 17.79 -22.56 4.08
C GLY A 75 17.79 -21.46 3.03
N PHE A 76 16.88 -20.48 3.09
CA PHE A 76 16.91 -19.32 2.18
C PHE A 76 17.85 -18.22 2.66
N LEU A 77 17.70 -17.77 3.92
CA LEU A 77 18.57 -16.78 4.56
C LEU A 77 19.42 -17.43 5.64
N TRP A 78 20.71 -17.07 5.68
CA TRP A 78 21.61 -17.40 6.78
C TRP A 78 21.20 -16.69 8.08
N PRO A 79 21.60 -17.20 9.26
CA PRO A 79 21.28 -16.56 10.53
C PRO A 79 21.71 -15.09 10.60
N GLU A 80 22.88 -14.74 10.04
CA GLU A 80 23.37 -13.35 10.00
C GLU A 80 22.59 -12.46 9.02
N GLU A 81 22.18 -13.01 7.87
CA GLU A 81 21.32 -12.28 6.91
C GLU A 81 19.94 -11.98 7.50
N ARG A 82 19.38 -12.91 8.29
CA ARG A 82 18.14 -12.68 9.03
C ARG A 82 18.28 -11.56 10.05
N LYS A 83 19.37 -11.56 10.83
CA LYS A 83 19.66 -10.47 11.77
C LYS A 83 19.75 -9.13 11.05
N LEU A 84 20.42 -9.09 9.89
CA LEU A 84 20.52 -7.88 9.07
C LEU A 84 19.14 -7.41 8.59
N LEU A 85 18.28 -8.34 8.20
CA LEU A 85 16.91 -8.05 7.77
C LEU A 85 16.09 -7.46 8.93
N HIS A 86 16.11 -8.09 10.11
CA HIS A 86 15.44 -7.54 11.29
C HIS A 86 15.98 -6.16 11.67
N HIS A 87 17.28 -5.95 11.59
CA HIS A 87 17.89 -4.65 11.83
C HIS A 87 17.40 -3.60 10.83
N SER A 88 17.32 -3.94 9.54
CA SER A 88 16.74 -3.09 8.50
C SER A 88 15.29 -2.74 8.79
N MET A 89 14.47 -3.73 9.16
CA MET A 89 13.06 -3.51 9.53
C MET A 89 12.91 -2.60 10.75
N THR A 90 13.77 -2.74 11.75
CA THR A 90 13.83 -1.88 12.93
C THR A 90 14.19 -0.43 12.55
N LEU A 91 15.21 -0.23 11.71
CA LEU A 91 15.63 1.11 11.28
C LEU A 91 14.55 1.82 10.44
N HIS A 92 13.83 1.05 9.63
CA HIS A 92 12.77 1.55 8.74
C HIS A 92 11.36 1.35 9.31
N GLN A 93 11.22 1.23 10.64
CA GLN A 93 9.95 0.87 11.28
C GLN A 93 8.77 1.75 10.85
N ASP A 94 8.99 3.03 10.60
CA ASP A 94 7.95 4.00 10.22
C ASP A 94 7.60 3.96 8.73
N GLY A 95 8.42 3.29 7.92
CA GLY A 95 8.16 3.05 6.50
C GLY A 95 7.16 1.92 6.25
N PHE A 96 6.96 1.01 7.21
CA PHE A 96 6.04 -0.11 7.10
C PHE A 96 4.73 0.17 7.82
N ALA A 97 3.61 -0.18 7.17
CA ALA A 97 2.28 -0.10 7.73
C ALA A 97 1.74 -1.51 7.97
N TRP A 98 1.44 -1.83 9.23
CA TRP A 98 0.90 -3.14 9.62
C TRP A 98 -0.61 -3.13 9.85
N ASN A 99 -1.18 -1.94 9.98
CA ASN A 99 -2.62 -1.67 10.02
C ASN A 99 -2.91 -0.39 9.21
N ASP A 100 -4.18 -0.12 8.96
CA ASP A 100 -4.58 1.03 8.14
C ASP A 100 -4.27 2.38 8.81
N THR A 101 -4.20 2.42 10.15
CA THR A 101 -3.84 3.63 10.91
C THR A 101 -2.37 4.02 10.77
N GLU A 102 -1.51 3.07 10.40
CA GLU A 102 -0.07 3.26 10.17
C GLU A 102 0.26 3.62 8.72
N ARG A 103 -0.75 3.66 7.84
CA ARG A 103 -0.58 3.91 6.41
C ARG A 103 0.00 5.31 6.16
N GLY A 104 1.19 5.35 5.56
CA GLY A 104 1.80 6.58 5.10
C GLY A 104 1.12 7.14 3.83
N HIS A 105 1.39 8.40 3.54
CA HIS A 105 1.08 9.02 2.25
C HIS A 105 2.39 9.47 1.58
N PHE A 106 2.35 9.64 0.27
CA PHE A 106 3.49 10.22 -0.44
C PHE A 106 3.71 11.68 -0.02
N ARG A 107 4.95 12.14 -0.17
CA ARG A 107 5.29 13.56 -0.01
C ARG A 107 4.52 14.39 -1.04
N GLU A 108 3.77 15.38 -0.57
CA GLU A 108 2.95 16.24 -1.43
C GLU A 108 3.80 17.07 -2.40
N ASP A 109 5.02 17.43 -2.00
CA ASP A 109 6.00 18.12 -2.86
C ASP A 109 6.35 17.30 -4.12
N PHE A 110 6.34 15.97 -4.00
CA PHE A 110 6.66 15.06 -5.10
C PHE A 110 5.43 14.65 -5.88
N PHE A 111 4.32 14.45 -5.15
CA PHE A 111 3.05 13.94 -5.66
C PHE A 111 1.93 14.82 -5.14
N PRO A 112 1.51 15.84 -5.90
CA PRO A 112 0.39 16.67 -5.51
C PRO A 112 -0.90 15.82 -5.40
N PRO A 113 -1.87 16.24 -4.55
CA PRO A 113 -3.12 15.52 -4.38
C PRO A 113 -3.81 15.20 -5.70
N VAL A 114 -4.26 13.95 -5.84
CA VAL A 114 -4.92 13.49 -7.07
C VAL A 114 -6.40 13.84 -7.02
N GLU A 115 -6.87 14.54 -8.04
CA GLU A 115 -8.30 14.73 -8.26
C GLU A 115 -8.90 13.51 -8.97
N ILE A 116 -9.91 12.89 -8.38
CA ILE A 116 -10.65 11.81 -9.02
C ILE A 116 -11.78 12.44 -9.85
N PRO A 117 -11.85 12.18 -11.18
CA PRO A 117 -12.94 12.72 -11.99
C PRO A 117 -14.29 12.14 -11.52
N VAL A 118 -15.16 12.99 -11.00
CA VAL A 118 -16.54 12.60 -10.65
C VAL A 118 -17.48 13.04 -11.76
N ILE A 119 -18.30 12.11 -12.23
CA ILE A 119 -19.41 12.39 -13.15
C ILE A 119 -20.68 12.44 -12.30
N PRO A 120 -21.50 13.50 -12.38
CA PRO A 120 -22.74 13.58 -11.62
C PRO A 120 -23.66 12.40 -11.98
N HIS A 121 -24.15 11.71 -10.95
CA HIS A 121 -25.16 10.68 -11.15
C HIS A 121 -26.47 11.36 -11.59
N LYS A 122 -27.05 10.88 -12.69
CA LYS A 122 -28.39 11.29 -13.15
C LYS A 122 -29.47 10.43 -12.50
#